data_AF-A0AB39W657-F1
#
_entry.id   AF-A0AB39W657-F1
#
_cell.length_a   1.000
_cell.length_b   1.000
_cell.length_c   1.000
_cell.angle_alpha   90.00
_cell.angle_beta   90.00
_cell.angle_gamma   90.00
#
_symmetry.space_group_name_H-M   'P 1'
#
loop_
_entity.id
_entity.type
_entity.pdbx_description
1 polymer ?
#
loop_
_entity_poly.entity_id
_entity_poly.type
_entity_poly.pdbx_seq_one_letter_code
_entity_poly.pdbx_strand_id
1 'polypeptide(L)'
;MFNISSSTADTIYNYANIALILGTTITLIATIVAIKSGSIREQYSNERTAKNESMTITAKADAAKANENAAIANKVAAQANKSAAKSNLRAAEVEKQNIELRIKFSSRHIDQKQYGILVTELSKNPSTFNIETMGDPESGMYAADIFKTFLDSGWKVDKKEFPLGVIWEGIIIYQTNDPAALRIADAFKKAAINFKIGDQFHEKATIMIGGKPQTF
;
A
#
# COMPACT_ATOMS: atom_id res chain seq x y z
N MET A 1 -113.19 5.14 28.55
CA MET A 1 -113.60 6.11 27.51
C MET A 1 -113.20 7.49 28.00
N PHE A 2 -112.22 8.10 27.36
CA PHE A 2 -111.81 9.46 27.72
C PHE A 2 -112.91 10.41 27.23
N ASN A 3 -113.62 11.07 28.17
CA ASN A 3 -114.73 11.97 27.89
C ASN A 3 -114.16 13.35 27.51
N ILE A 4 -113.52 13.41 26.34
CA ILE A 4 -112.82 14.60 25.84
C ILE A 4 -113.74 15.31 24.84
N SER A 5 -113.94 16.62 24.98
CA SER A 5 -114.76 17.41 24.04
C SER A 5 -114.14 17.38 22.63
N SER A 6 -114.97 17.41 21.57
CA SER A 6 -114.48 17.34 20.19
C SER A 6 -113.47 18.46 19.87
N SER A 7 -113.68 19.66 20.44
CA SER A 7 -112.78 20.80 20.32
C SER A 7 -111.36 20.51 20.84
N THR A 8 -111.25 19.78 21.95
CA THR A 8 -109.94 19.40 22.50
C THR A 8 -109.27 18.32 21.66
N ALA A 9 -110.04 17.36 21.12
CA ALA A 9 -109.52 16.33 20.22
C ALA A 9 -108.97 16.95 18.92
N ASP A 10 -109.67 17.91 18.32
CA ASP A 10 -109.22 18.62 17.12
C ASP A 10 -107.95 19.45 17.38
N THR A 11 -107.85 20.06 18.56
CA THR A 11 -106.67 20.83 18.95
C THR A 11 -105.44 19.92 19.11
N ILE A 12 -105.59 18.78 19.79
CA ILE A 12 -104.52 17.78 19.93
C ILE A 12 -104.11 17.23 18.56
N TYR A 13 -105.09 16.92 17.70
CA TYR A 13 -104.82 16.44 16.34
C TYR A 13 -104.04 17.47 15.51
N ASN A 14 -104.39 18.75 15.57
CA ASN A 14 -103.67 19.81 14.88
C ASN A 14 -102.23 19.98 15.40
N TYR A 15 -102.02 19.96 16.72
CA TYR A 15 -100.66 19.99 17.29
C TYR A 15 -99.85 18.77 16.88
N ALA A 16 -100.44 17.58 16.87
CA ALA A 16 -99.78 16.36 16.44
C ALA A 16 -99.34 16.44 14.96
N ASN A 17 -100.18 16.99 14.07
CA ASN A 17 -99.83 17.21 12.67
C ASN A 17 -98.72 18.26 12.49
N ILE A 18 -98.77 19.38 13.23
CA ILE A 18 -97.70 20.39 13.22
C ILE A 18 -96.37 19.75 13.68
N ALA A 19 -96.39 18.97 14.75
CA ALA A 19 -95.21 18.26 15.25
C ALA A 19 -94.67 17.26 14.21
N LEU A 20 -95.55 16.53 13.51
CA LEU A 20 -95.19 15.62 12.41
C LEU A 20 -94.52 16.35 11.25
N ILE A 21 -95.05 17.51 10.84
CA ILE A 21 -94.47 18.35 9.77
C ILE A 21 -93.10 18.88 10.19
N LEU A 22 -92.94 19.35 11.44
CA LEU A 22 -91.64 19.81 11.94
C LEU A 22 -90.63 18.67 12.01
N GLY A 23 -91.02 17.51 12.54
CA GLY A 23 -90.15 16.34 12.64
C GLY A 23 -89.68 15.83 11.27
N THR A 24 -90.58 15.76 10.29
CA THR A 24 -90.23 15.38 8.90
C THR A 24 -89.33 16.42 8.25
N THR A 25 -89.58 17.72 8.45
CA THR A 25 -88.71 18.80 7.94
C THR A 25 -87.29 18.72 8.51
N ILE A 26 -87.14 18.49 9.82
CA ILE A 26 -85.84 18.31 10.47
C ILE A 26 -85.13 17.08 9.91
N THR A 27 -85.84 15.96 9.75
CA THR A 27 -85.28 14.71 9.20
C THR A 27 -84.78 14.91 7.77
N LEU A 28 -85.53 15.65 6.95
CA LEU A 28 -85.12 15.98 5.59
C LEU A 28 -83.82 16.81 5.57
N ILE A 29 -83.73 17.87 6.39
CA ILE A 29 -82.53 18.70 6.50
C ILE A 29 -81.33 17.86 6.97
N ALA A 30 -81.52 17.03 8.01
CA ALA A 30 -80.48 16.15 8.52
C ALA A 30 -79.99 15.18 7.44
N THR A 31 -80.89 14.64 6.62
CA THR A 31 -80.55 13.74 5.50
C THR A 31 -79.73 14.47 4.43
N ILE A 32 -80.12 15.69 4.05
CA ILE A 32 -79.36 16.51 3.09
C ILE A 32 -77.93 16.80 3.61
N VAL A 33 -77.82 17.16 4.90
CA VAL A 33 -76.52 17.40 5.55
C VAL A 33 -75.69 16.11 5.58
N ALA A 34 -76.29 14.96 5.90
CA ALA A 34 -75.60 13.68 5.90
C ALA A 34 -75.03 13.35 4.51
N ILE A 35 -75.84 13.50 3.44
CA ILE A 35 -75.40 13.27 2.06
C ILE A 35 -74.26 14.21 1.67
N LYS A 36 -74.40 15.52 1.95
CA LYS A 36 -73.33 16.51 1.66
C LYS A 36 -72.05 16.22 2.44
N SER A 37 -72.17 15.86 3.72
CA SER A 37 -71.02 15.52 4.57
C SER A 37 -70.29 14.26 4.09
N GLY A 38 -71.03 13.27 3.57
CA GLY A 38 -70.47 12.07 2.96
C GLY A 38 -69.63 12.40 1.72
N SER A 39 -70.15 13.25 0.83
CA SER A 39 -69.42 13.69 -0.37
C SER A 39 -68.13 14.46 -0.03
N ILE A 40 -68.19 15.37 0.95
CA ILE A 40 -66.99 16.10 1.42
C ILE A 40 -65.95 15.14 2.01
N ARG A 41 -66.38 14.18 2.83
CA ARG A 41 -65.49 13.17 3.41
C ARG A 41 -64.81 12.33 2.33
N GLU A 42 -65.55 11.95 1.28
CA GLU A 42 -65.02 11.17 0.16
C GLU A 42 -63.99 11.96 -0.65
N GLN A 43 -64.24 13.25 -0.92
CA GLN A 43 -63.27 14.13 -1.57
C GLN A 43 -61.96 14.21 -0.78
N TYR A 44 -62.01 14.48 0.53
CA TYR A 44 -60.79 14.51 1.36
C TYR A 44 -60.10 13.15 1.45
N SER A 45 -60.87 12.05 1.44
CA SER A 45 -60.29 10.70 1.42
C SER A 45 -59.52 10.47 0.11
N ASN A 46 -60.12 10.83 -1.03
CA ASN A 46 -59.51 10.70 -2.35
C ASN A 46 -58.27 11.59 -2.50
N GLU A 47 -58.33 12.84 -2.04
CA GLU A 47 -57.17 13.74 -2.02
C GLU A 47 -56.00 13.18 -1.18
N ARG A 48 -56.30 12.60 -0.01
CA ARG A 48 -55.28 11.96 0.82
C ARG A 48 -54.68 10.74 0.16
N THR A 49 -55.49 9.89 -0.47
CA THR A 49 -55.02 8.71 -1.22
C THR A 49 -54.13 9.14 -2.38
N ALA A 50 -54.58 10.09 -3.21
CA ALA A 50 -53.80 10.60 -4.33
C ALA A 50 -52.47 11.24 -3.88
N LYS A 51 -52.48 11.99 -2.76
CA LYS A 51 -51.26 12.55 -2.18
C LYS A 51 -50.30 11.46 -1.68
N ASN A 52 -50.80 10.44 -0.99
CA ASN A 52 -49.98 9.33 -0.51
C ASN A 52 -49.40 8.50 -1.67
N GLU A 53 -50.18 8.27 -2.73
CA GLU A 53 -49.72 7.60 -3.94
C GLU A 53 -48.61 8.41 -4.62
N SER A 54 -48.81 9.72 -4.81
CA SER A 54 -47.78 10.61 -5.35
C SER A 54 -46.50 10.61 -4.51
N MET A 55 -46.62 10.73 -3.18
CA MET A 55 -45.46 10.65 -2.28
C MET A 55 -44.75 9.30 -2.37
N THR A 56 -45.48 8.20 -2.50
CA THR A 56 -44.91 6.86 -2.63
C THR A 56 -44.17 6.69 -3.96
N ILE A 57 -44.71 7.22 -5.06
CA ILE A 57 -44.07 7.19 -6.37
C ILE A 57 -42.75 7.98 -6.31
N THR A 58 -42.77 9.20 -5.75
CA THR A 58 -41.57 10.02 -5.58
C THR A 58 -40.54 9.33 -4.71
N ALA A 59 -40.94 8.78 -3.55
CA ALA A 59 -40.03 8.07 -2.66
C ALA A 59 -39.39 6.83 -3.32
N LYS A 60 -40.15 6.10 -4.15
CA LYS A 60 -39.61 4.97 -4.94
C LYS A 60 -38.62 5.44 -6.01
N ALA A 61 -38.91 6.54 -6.69
CA ALA A 61 -38.00 7.11 -7.69
C ALA A 61 -36.69 7.60 -7.04
N ASP A 62 -36.78 8.28 -5.90
CA ASP A 62 -35.63 8.74 -5.14
C ASP A 62 -34.79 7.57 -4.61
N ALA A 63 -35.44 6.51 -4.10
CA ALA A 63 -34.76 5.30 -3.66
C ALA A 63 -34.04 4.58 -4.83
N ALA A 64 -34.68 4.49 -6.01
CA ALA A 64 -34.07 3.91 -7.20
C ALA A 64 -32.83 4.71 -7.63
N LYS A 65 -32.93 6.05 -7.64
CA LYS A 65 -31.81 6.94 -7.96
C LYS A 65 -30.68 6.83 -6.93
N ALA A 66 -31.00 6.74 -5.64
CA ALA A 66 -30.00 6.54 -4.59
C ALA A 66 -29.27 5.20 -4.75
N ASN A 67 -29.99 4.13 -5.10
CA ASN A 67 -29.39 2.81 -5.37
C ASN A 67 -28.49 2.83 -6.61
N GLU A 68 -28.89 3.52 -7.68
CA GLU A 68 -28.05 3.70 -8.87
C GLU A 68 -26.77 4.46 -8.54
N ASN A 69 -26.87 5.58 -7.82
CA ASN A 69 -25.71 6.34 -7.37
C ASN A 69 -24.78 5.51 -6.47
N ALA A 70 -25.34 4.71 -5.56
CA ALA A 70 -24.57 3.80 -4.72
C ALA A 70 -23.84 2.73 -5.54
N ALA A 71 -24.50 2.17 -6.56
CA ALA A 71 -23.87 1.20 -7.47
C ALA A 71 -22.72 1.83 -8.28
N ILE A 72 -22.90 3.05 -8.78
CA ILE A 72 -21.85 3.80 -9.48
C ILE A 72 -20.67 4.09 -8.54
N ALA A 73 -20.95 4.59 -7.33
CA ALA A 73 -19.92 4.86 -6.32
C ALA A 73 -19.12 3.60 -5.97
N ASN A 74 -19.79 2.46 -5.78
CA ASN A 74 -19.15 1.17 -5.52
C ASN A 74 -18.26 0.72 -6.69
N LYS A 75 -18.70 0.93 -7.93
CA LYS A 75 -17.90 0.60 -9.13
C LYS A 75 -16.64 1.47 -9.21
N VAL A 76 -16.76 2.78 -8.96
CA VAL A 76 -15.62 3.71 -8.94
C VAL A 76 -14.65 3.33 -7.82
N ALA A 77 -15.14 3.03 -6.62
CA ALA A 77 -14.32 2.59 -5.49
C ALA A 77 -13.58 1.28 -5.81
N ALA A 78 -14.23 0.30 -6.43
CA ALA A 78 -13.59 -0.94 -6.85
C ALA A 78 -12.49 -0.71 -7.89
N GLN A 79 -12.71 0.19 -8.85
CA GLN A 79 -11.71 0.56 -9.86
C GLN A 79 -10.52 1.31 -9.26
N ALA A 80 -10.77 2.21 -8.30
CA ALA A 80 -9.73 2.90 -7.55
C ALA A 80 -8.87 1.93 -6.74
N ASN A 81 -9.51 0.99 -6.03
CA ASN A 81 -8.82 -0.06 -5.27
C ASN A 81 -7.95 -0.95 -6.17
N LYS A 82 -8.47 -1.34 -7.35
CA LYS A 82 -7.69 -2.12 -8.33
C LYS A 82 -6.47 -1.35 -8.83
N SER A 83 -6.63 -0.06 -9.11
CA SER A 83 -5.53 0.81 -9.54
C SER A 83 -4.48 0.99 -8.44
N ALA A 84 -4.91 1.22 -7.19
CA ALA A 84 -4.03 1.33 -6.03
C ALA A 84 -3.23 0.04 -5.79
N ALA A 85 -3.89 -1.12 -5.86
CA ALA A 85 -3.22 -2.42 -5.73
C ALA A 85 -2.15 -2.62 -6.81
N LYS A 86 -2.44 -2.25 -8.07
CA LYS A 86 -1.46 -2.33 -9.17
C LYS A 86 -0.26 -1.40 -8.94
N SER A 87 -0.49 -0.18 -8.46
CA SER A 87 0.57 0.76 -8.13
C SER A 87 1.45 0.25 -7.00
N ASN A 88 0.86 -0.34 -5.96
CA ASN A 88 1.61 -0.93 -4.84
C ASN A 88 2.49 -2.10 -5.29
N LEU A 89 1.98 -2.99 -6.16
CA LEU A 89 2.77 -4.08 -6.73
C LEU A 89 3.96 -3.55 -7.55
N ARG A 90 3.74 -2.51 -8.35
CA ARG A 90 4.82 -1.89 -9.13
C ARG A 90 5.86 -1.21 -8.23
N ALA A 91 5.42 -0.54 -7.16
CA ALA A 91 6.33 0.08 -6.19
C ALA A 91 7.21 -0.96 -5.50
N ALA A 92 6.63 -2.07 -5.05
CA ALA A 92 7.37 -3.18 -4.43
C ALA A 92 8.39 -3.81 -5.40
N GLU A 93 8.04 -3.97 -6.67
CA GLU A 93 8.96 -4.50 -7.69
C GLU A 93 10.14 -3.55 -7.95
N VAL A 94 9.87 -2.24 -8.07
CA VAL A 94 10.92 -1.22 -8.24
C VAL A 94 11.82 -1.17 -7.01
N GLU A 95 11.26 -1.27 -5.81
CA GLU A 95 12.04 -1.30 -4.58
C GLU A 95 12.96 -2.53 -4.53
N LYS A 96 12.44 -3.71 -4.89
CA LYS A 96 13.24 -4.94 -5.00
C LYS A 96 14.38 -4.77 -6.01
N GLN A 97 14.09 -4.26 -7.20
CA GLN A 97 15.12 -4.01 -8.22
C GLN A 97 16.15 -3.00 -7.75
N ASN A 98 15.74 -1.94 -7.04
CA ASN A 98 16.66 -0.98 -6.46
C ASN A 98 17.55 -1.60 -5.38
N ILE A 99 17.03 -2.50 -4.54
CA ILE A 99 17.84 -3.23 -3.55
C ILE A 99 18.85 -4.14 -4.26
N GLU A 100 18.41 -4.89 -5.27
CA GLU A 100 19.30 -5.75 -6.07
C GLU A 100 20.39 -4.95 -6.76
N LEU A 101 20.07 -3.79 -7.34
CA LEU A 101 21.04 -2.87 -7.93
C LEU A 101 21.98 -2.33 -6.87
N ARG A 102 21.50 -1.92 -5.69
CA ARG A 102 22.35 -1.45 -4.60
C ARG A 102 23.32 -2.53 -4.12
N ILE A 103 22.91 -3.80 -4.09
CA ILE A 103 23.79 -4.93 -3.76
C ILE A 103 24.77 -5.21 -4.91
N LYS A 104 24.32 -5.11 -6.16
CA LYS A 104 25.17 -5.31 -7.34
C LYS A 104 26.25 -4.23 -7.45
N PHE A 105 25.90 -2.98 -7.14
CA PHE A 105 26.78 -1.81 -7.20
C PHE A 105 27.42 -1.42 -5.86
N SER A 106 27.11 -2.13 -4.76
CA SER A 106 27.81 -1.88 -3.51
C SER A 106 29.29 -2.23 -3.69
N SER A 107 30.14 -1.27 -3.33
CA SER A 107 31.58 -1.43 -3.27
C SER A 107 31.96 -2.60 -2.37
N ARG A 108 33.00 -3.36 -2.75
CA ARG A 108 33.56 -4.38 -1.87
C ARG A 108 34.23 -3.70 -0.70
N HIS A 109 34.00 -4.27 0.48
CA HIS A 109 34.62 -3.87 1.73
C HIS A 109 35.06 -5.13 2.47
N ILE A 110 36.11 -5.01 3.28
CA ILE A 110 36.44 -6.04 4.26
C ILE A 110 35.45 -5.90 5.42
N ASP A 111 34.62 -6.92 5.64
CA ASP A 111 33.71 -6.90 6.79
C ASP A 111 34.48 -7.09 8.12
N GLN A 112 33.85 -6.78 9.25
CA GLN A 112 34.51 -6.84 10.55
C GLN A 112 35.03 -8.25 10.92
N LYS A 113 34.35 -9.31 10.44
CA LYS A 113 34.75 -10.70 10.69
C LYS A 113 35.97 -11.05 9.85
N GLN A 114 35.97 -10.69 8.56
CA GLN A 114 37.10 -10.83 7.67
C GLN A 114 38.31 -10.07 8.21
N TYR A 115 38.11 -8.82 8.62
CA TYR A 115 39.15 -8.00 9.25
C TYR A 115 39.78 -8.71 10.45
N GLY A 116 38.97 -9.21 11.39
CA GLY A 116 39.47 -9.92 12.57
C GLY A 116 40.26 -11.18 12.24
N ILE A 117 39.80 -11.97 11.25
CA ILE A 117 40.52 -13.16 10.78
C ILE A 117 41.85 -12.78 10.15
N LEU A 118 41.85 -11.78 9.26
CA LEU A 118 43.07 -11.32 8.59
C LEU A 118 44.10 -10.80 9.60
N VAL A 119 43.69 -9.93 10.53
CA VAL A 119 44.60 -9.41 11.56
C VAL A 119 45.18 -10.54 12.41
N THR A 120 44.35 -11.49 12.82
CA THR A 120 44.79 -12.64 13.62
C THR A 120 45.78 -13.53 12.87
N GLU A 121 45.55 -13.80 11.58
CA GLU A 121 46.40 -14.68 10.79
C GLU A 121 47.69 -14.01 10.32
N LEU A 122 47.61 -12.76 9.86
CA LEU A 122 48.74 -12.00 9.32
C LEU A 122 49.71 -11.53 10.41
N SER A 123 49.22 -11.22 11.62
CA SER A 123 50.07 -10.77 12.74
C SER A 123 51.03 -11.83 13.28
N LYS A 124 50.80 -13.12 12.97
CA LYS A 124 51.68 -14.22 13.41
C LYS A 124 53.08 -14.11 12.81
N ASN A 125 53.19 -13.60 11.57
CA ASN A 125 54.45 -13.50 10.82
C ASN A 125 54.43 -12.26 9.91
N PRO A 126 54.61 -11.05 10.47
CA PRO A 126 54.60 -9.81 9.70
C PRO A 126 55.73 -9.78 8.67
N SER A 127 55.44 -9.23 7.49
CA SER A 127 56.39 -9.13 6.38
C SER A 127 56.21 -7.83 5.59
N THR A 128 57.02 -7.63 4.56
CA THR A 128 56.80 -6.62 3.53
C THR A 128 56.01 -7.21 2.36
N PHE A 129 55.27 -6.36 1.65
CA PHE A 129 54.58 -6.73 0.40
C PHE A 129 54.39 -5.50 -0.51
N ASN A 130 54.11 -5.75 -1.78
CA ASN A 130 53.73 -4.73 -2.76
C ASN A 130 52.23 -4.76 -3.01
N ILE A 131 51.65 -3.59 -3.28
CA ILE A 131 50.24 -3.44 -3.62
C ILE A 131 50.09 -2.69 -4.94
N GLU A 132 49.36 -3.31 -5.86
CA GLU A 132 48.91 -2.72 -7.12
C GLU A 132 47.40 -2.49 -7.03
N THR A 133 46.92 -1.34 -7.51
CA THR A 133 45.49 -1.03 -7.44
C THR A 133 45.03 -0.39 -8.74
N MET A 134 43.87 -0.82 -9.23
CA MET A 134 43.22 -0.20 -10.39
C MET A 134 42.74 1.22 -10.04
N GLY A 135 42.77 2.12 -11.02
CA GLY A 135 42.43 3.53 -10.81
C GLY A 135 40.94 3.84 -10.61
N ASP A 136 40.07 2.83 -10.52
CA ASP A 136 38.64 3.07 -10.28
C ASP A 136 38.35 3.30 -8.78
N PRO A 137 37.33 4.10 -8.45
CA PRO A 137 37.04 4.44 -7.05
C PRO A 137 36.74 3.24 -6.15
N GLU A 138 36.13 2.18 -6.68
CA GLU A 138 35.75 1.01 -5.90
C GLU A 138 36.98 0.18 -5.49
N SER A 139 37.85 -0.15 -6.45
CA SER A 139 39.12 -0.82 -6.17
C SER A 139 39.99 -0.01 -5.23
N GLY A 140 40.01 1.32 -5.39
CA GLY A 140 40.76 2.21 -4.49
C GLY A 140 40.30 2.13 -3.04
N MET A 141 38.98 2.15 -2.78
CA MET A 141 38.43 1.99 -1.43
C MET A 141 38.69 0.59 -0.88
N TYR A 142 38.49 -0.45 -1.68
CA TYR A 142 38.74 -1.83 -1.23
C TYR A 142 40.23 -2.08 -0.95
N ALA A 143 41.12 -1.49 -1.74
CA ALA A 143 42.55 -1.47 -1.49
C ALA A 143 42.93 -0.73 -0.23
N ALA A 144 42.24 0.36 0.10
CA ALA A 144 42.43 1.05 1.37
C ALA A 144 42.04 0.17 2.58
N ASP A 145 40.95 -0.59 2.49
CA ASP A 145 40.53 -1.55 3.53
C ASP A 145 41.58 -2.65 3.72
N ILE A 146 42.04 -3.25 2.62
CA ILE A 146 43.10 -4.27 2.63
C ILE A 146 44.39 -3.67 3.21
N PHE A 147 44.82 -2.52 2.71
CA PHE A 147 46.02 -1.83 3.17
C PHE A 147 45.99 -1.57 4.67
N LYS A 148 44.89 -1.02 5.18
CA LYS A 148 44.70 -0.79 6.62
C LYS A 148 44.82 -2.09 7.41
N THR A 149 44.14 -3.15 6.95
CA THR A 149 44.16 -4.46 7.61
C THR A 149 45.58 -5.02 7.72
N PHE A 150 46.39 -4.88 6.67
CA PHE A 150 47.79 -5.30 6.69
C PHE A 150 48.64 -4.46 7.65
N LEU A 151 48.46 -3.13 7.66
CA LEU A 151 49.17 -2.26 8.60
C LEU A 151 48.86 -2.61 10.06
N ASP A 152 47.59 -2.84 10.39
CA ASP A 152 47.16 -3.22 11.73
C ASP A 152 47.67 -4.62 12.13
N SER A 153 48.03 -5.45 11.14
CA SER A 153 48.68 -6.75 11.33
C SER A 153 50.21 -6.66 11.46
N GLY A 154 50.78 -5.46 11.43
CA GLY A 154 52.23 -5.23 11.49
C GLY A 154 52.98 -5.42 10.16
N TRP A 155 52.27 -5.62 9.05
CA TRP A 155 52.89 -5.70 7.72
C TRP A 155 53.26 -4.31 7.21
N LYS A 156 54.28 -4.25 6.33
CA LYS A 156 54.75 -3.00 5.72
C LYS A 156 54.58 -3.05 4.21
N VAL A 157 54.14 -1.94 3.62
CA VAL A 157 54.11 -1.82 2.16
C VAL A 157 55.43 -1.29 1.65
N ASP A 158 56.04 -2.04 0.75
CA ASP A 158 57.31 -1.70 0.10
C ASP A 158 57.08 -0.82 -1.12
N LYS A 159 56.09 -1.17 -1.96
CA LYS A 159 55.74 -0.43 -3.18
C LYS A 159 54.22 -0.31 -3.36
N LYS A 160 53.79 0.85 -3.86
CA LYS A 160 52.42 1.13 -4.30
C LYS A 160 52.43 1.53 -5.77
N GLU A 161 51.71 0.80 -6.61
CA GLU A 161 51.63 1.09 -8.04
C GLU A 161 50.19 1.17 -8.54
N PHE A 162 49.99 2.01 -9.55
CA PHE A 162 48.72 2.20 -10.26
C PHE A 162 48.96 1.93 -11.74
N PRO A 163 48.86 0.66 -12.17
CA PRO A 163 49.16 0.33 -13.54
C PRO A 163 48.10 0.95 -14.46
N LEU A 164 48.55 1.64 -15.50
CA LEU A 164 47.66 2.24 -16.49
C LEU A 164 47.36 1.24 -17.62
N GLY A 165 46.12 1.22 -18.10
CA GLY A 165 45.74 0.50 -19.32
C GLY A 165 45.48 -1.00 -19.13
N VAL A 166 45.40 -1.50 -17.90
CA VAL A 166 45.02 -2.89 -17.64
C VAL A 166 43.74 -2.95 -16.83
N ILE A 167 42.81 -3.80 -17.26
CA ILE A 167 41.55 -4.05 -16.57
C ILE A 167 41.69 -5.38 -15.86
N TRP A 168 41.58 -5.35 -14.54
CA TRP A 168 41.64 -6.54 -13.72
C TRP A 168 40.40 -6.67 -12.86
N GLU A 169 40.10 -7.90 -12.49
CA GLU A 169 38.94 -8.24 -11.68
C GLU A 169 39.34 -9.02 -10.44
N GLY A 170 38.79 -8.62 -9.30
CA GLY A 170 39.03 -9.31 -8.03
C GLY A 170 40.37 -8.96 -7.40
N ILE A 171 40.85 -9.88 -6.55
CA ILE A 171 42.19 -9.82 -5.98
C ILE A 171 43.05 -10.86 -6.71
N ILE A 172 44.24 -10.45 -7.13
CA ILE A 172 45.24 -11.32 -7.73
C ILE A 172 46.49 -11.31 -6.85
N ILE A 173 46.97 -12.50 -6.50
CA ILE A 173 48.27 -12.69 -5.85
C ILE A 173 49.22 -13.21 -6.91
N TYR A 174 50.25 -12.44 -7.27
CA TYR A 174 51.19 -12.86 -8.30
C TYR A 174 52.09 -14.00 -7.83
N GLN A 175 52.60 -14.79 -8.78
CA GLN A 175 53.56 -15.85 -8.48
C GLN A 175 54.88 -15.24 -7.98
N THR A 176 55.47 -15.83 -6.95
CA THR A 176 56.73 -15.38 -6.38
C THR A 176 57.36 -16.50 -5.56
N ASN A 177 58.67 -16.41 -5.34
CA ASN A 177 59.38 -17.27 -4.38
C ASN A 177 59.29 -16.74 -2.94
N ASP A 178 58.73 -15.55 -2.72
CA ASP A 178 58.56 -14.97 -1.40
C ASP A 178 57.49 -15.74 -0.59
N PRO A 179 57.85 -16.37 0.55
CA PRO A 179 56.89 -17.11 1.37
C PRO A 179 55.77 -16.23 1.95
N ALA A 180 55.92 -14.91 1.93
CA ALA A 180 54.86 -13.98 2.32
C ALA A 180 53.61 -14.10 1.43
N ALA A 181 53.75 -14.38 0.14
CA ALA A 181 52.60 -14.53 -0.76
C ALA A 181 51.71 -15.72 -0.38
N LEU A 182 52.32 -16.85 0.01
CA LEU A 182 51.58 -18.01 0.49
C LEU A 182 50.82 -17.70 1.79
N ARG A 183 51.44 -16.96 2.73
CA ARG A 183 50.79 -16.53 3.97
C ARG A 183 49.59 -15.62 3.70
N ILE A 184 49.72 -14.70 2.75
CA ILE A 184 48.61 -13.83 2.32
C ILE A 184 47.48 -14.67 1.73
N ALA A 185 47.80 -15.59 0.82
CA ALA A 185 46.84 -16.49 0.20
C ALA A 185 46.08 -17.33 1.24
N ASP A 186 46.79 -17.89 2.22
CA ASP A 186 46.19 -18.64 3.32
C ASP A 186 45.29 -17.78 4.21
N ALA A 187 45.71 -16.54 4.52
CA ALA A 187 44.91 -15.61 5.30
C ALA A 187 43.62 -15.21 4.55
N PHE A 188 43.71 -14.90 3.26
CA PHE A 188 42.53 -14.62 2.41
C PHE A 188 41.59 -15.82 2.32
N LYS A 189 42.14 -17.03 2.15
CA LYS A 189 41.34 -18.27 2.14
C LYS A 189 40.61 -18.47 3.46
N LYS A 190 41.27 -18.27 4.61
CA LYS A 190 40.64 -18.37 5.95
C LYS A 190 39.58 -17.30 6.18
N ALA A 191 39.77 -16.09 5.64
CA ALA A 191 38.80 -15.00 5.68
C ALA A 191 37.67 -15.14 4.64
N ALA A 192 37.64 -16.24 3.85
CA ALA A 192 36.70 -16.43 2.75
C ALA A 192 36.70 -15.27 1.74
N ILE A 193 37.87 -14.67 1.50
CA ILE A 193 38.09 -13.65 0.47
C ILE A 193 38.53 -14.37 -0.80
N ASN A 194 37.78 -14.15 -1.89
CA ASN A 194 38.09 -14.75 -3.19
C ASN A 194 39.29 -14.04 -3.84
N PHE A 195 40.30 -14.81 -4.24
CA PHE A 195 41.46 -14.33 -4.99
C PHE A 195 41.84 -15.34 -6.09
N LYS A 196 42.64 -14.88 -7.05
CA LYS A 196 43.27 -15.71 -8.09
C LYS A 196 44.79 -15.65 -7.95
N ILE A 197 45.48 -16.68 -8.43
CA ILE A 197 46.93 -16.64 -8.59
C ILE A 197 47.23 -16.08 -9.98
N GLY A 198 48.02 -15.01 -10.05
CA GLY A 198 48.46 -14.41 -11.31
C GLY A 198 49.45 -15.31 -12.04
N ASP A 199 49.58 -15.13 -13.34
CA ASP A 199 50.55 -15.82 -14.20
C ASP A 199 51.91 -15.10 -14.25
N GLN A 200 51.95 -13.82 -13.90
CA GLN A 200 53.16 -13.02 -13.84
C GLN A 200 53.99 -13.35 -12.59
N PHE A 201 55.31 -13.44 -12.77
CA PHE A 201 56.26 -13.65 -11.69
C PHE A 201 56.78 -12.33 -11.13
N HIS A 202 56.71 -12.15 -9.82
CA HIS A 202 57.21 -10.99 -9.09
C HIS A 202 58.28 -11.41 -8.08
N GLU A 203 59.29 -10.57 -7.88
CA GLU A 203 60.39 -10.87 -6.94
C GLU A 203 59.92 -10.93 -5.47
N LYS A 204 58.97 -10.05 -5.11
CA LYS A 204 58.36 -9.97 -3.78
C LYS A 204 56.88 -10.32 -3.83
N ALA A 205 56.31 -10.67 -2.67
CA ALA A 205 54.86 -10.84 -2.52
C ALA A 205 54.13 -9.58 -2.99
N THR A 206 53.39 -9.70 -4.08
CA THR A 206 52.66 -8.59 -4.71
C THR A 206 51.20 -8.97 -4.82
N ILE A 207 50.33 -8.14 -4.27
CA ILE A 207 48.88 -8.26 -4.42
C ILE A 207 48.39 -7.16 -5.36
N MET A 208 47.50 -7.52 -6.26
CA MET A 208 46.81 -6.58 -7.12
C MET A 208 45.32 -6.60 -6.86
N ILE A 209 44.73 -5.41 -6.81
CA ILE A 209 43.34 -5.18 -6.48
C ILE A 209 42.70 -4.51 -7.69
N GLY A 210 42.02 -5.34 -8.48
CA GLY A 210 41.20 -4.92 -9.61
C GLY A 210 39.74 -4.74 -9.22
N GLY A 211 38.92 -4.29 -10.16
CA GLY A 211 37.49 -4.01 -9.97
C GLY A 211 36.66 -5.23 -9.60
N LYS A 212 35.41 -5.02 -9.19
CA LYS A 212 34.49 -6.13 -8.91
C LYS A 212 34.30 -7.01 -10.16
N PRO A 213 34.43 -8.35 -10.05
CA PRO A 213 34.18 -9.24 -11.17
C PRO A 213 32.78 -9.01 -11.75
N GLN A 214 32.69 -8.86 -13.07
CA GLN A 214 31.39 -8.69 -13.71
C GLN A 214 30.66 -10.04 -13.73
N THR A 215 29.63 -10.18 -12.89
CA THR A 215 28.67 -11.29 -13.00
C THR A 215 27.77 -11.01 -14.21
N PHE A 216 28.13 -11.59 -15.35
CA PHE A 216 27.31 -11.62 -16.57
C PHE A 216 26.26 -12.73 -16.49
#